data_AF-A0A1J3G263-F1
#
_entry.id   AF-A0A1J3G263-F1
#
_cell.length_a   1.000
_cell.length_b   1.000
_cell.length_c   1.000
_cell.angle_alpha   90.00
_cell.angle_beta   90.00
_cell.angle_gamma   90.00
#
_symmetry.space_group_name_H-M   'P 1'
#
loop_
_entity.id
_entity.type
_entity.pdbx_description
1 polymer ?
#
loop_
_entity_poly.entity_id
_entity_poly.type
_entity_poly.pdbx_seq_one_letter_code
_entity_poly.pdbx_strand_id
1 'polypeptide(L)'
;KNSSVPSRIVNVTSFTHRYASLRKFDKDSVTGLYLSTLNKYPYPQTYEYSKLCLLLFSYELHRQLRLTDDSHHVTVIAADPGFAKTNIMHEFPSYVSA
;
A
#
# COMPACT_ATOMS: atom_id res chain seq x y z
N LYS A 1 15.92 26.46 -9.37
CA LYS A 1 16.13 26.08 -10.80
C LYS A 1 15.32 24.81 -11.00
N ASN A 2 14.11 24.89 -11.55
CA ASN A 2 13.25 23.71 -11.71
C ASN A 2 13.67 22.99 -13.01
N SER A 3 13.92 21.67 -12.92
CA SER A 3 14.15 20.82 -14.09
C SER A 3 12.90 20.86 -14.97
N SER A 4 13.03 20.87 -16.30
CA SER A 4 11.90 20.78 -17.23
C SER A 4 11.33 19.36 -17.36
N VAL A 5 12.00 18.37 -16.75
CA VAL A 5 11.63 16.95 -16.87
C VAL A 5 10.65 16.57 -15.76
N PRO A 6 9.43 16.11 -16.09
CA PRO A 6 8.44 15.70 -15.10
C PRO A 6 8.99 14.63 -14.14
N SER A 7 8.73 14.81 -12.84
CA SER A 7 9.14 13.89 -11.78
C SER A 7 7.99 12.96 -11.39
N ARG A 8 8.32 11.78 -10.83
CA ARG A 8 7.33 10.75 -10.51
C ARG A 8 7.64 10.09 -9.19
N ILE A 9 6.62 9.90 -8.37
CA ILE A 9 6.63 9.07 -7.17
C ILE A 9 5.90 7.77 -7.51
N VAL A 10 6.59 6.64 -7.45
CA VAL A 10 6.01 5.32 -7.73
C VAL A 10 5.96 4.53 -6.43
N ASN A 11 4.76 4.39 -5.86
CA ASN A 11 4.51 3.62 -4.66
C ASN A 11 4.15 2.19 -5.04
N VAL A 12 4.96 1.23 -4.58
CA VAL A 12 4.75 -0.20 -4.86
C VAL A 12 3.71 -0.77 -3.90
N THR A 13 2.48 -0.92 -4.39
CA THR A 13 1.36 -1.53 -3.66
C THR A 13 1.40 -3.06 -3.83
N SER A 14 0.26 -3.74 -3.67
CA SER A 14 0.11 -5.20 -3.78
C SER A 14 -1.37 -5.52 -3.81
N PHE A 15 -1.82 -6.47 -4.63
CA PHE A 15 -3.23 -6.88 -4.74
C PHE A 15 -3.83 -7.32 -3.40
N THR A 16 -2.99 -7.67 -2.43
CA THR A 16 -3.38 -8.01 -1.06
C THR A 16 -4.19 -6.91 -0.36
N HIS A 17 -4.05 -5.63 -0.76
CA HIS A 17 -4.87 -4.53 -0.20
C HIS A 17 -6.38 -4.78 -0.32
N ARG A 18 -6.81 -5.56 -1.32
CA ARG A 18 -8.23 -5.91 -1.52
C ARG A 18 -8.78 -6.71 -0.35
N TYR A 19 -8.00 -7.60 0.25
CA TYR A 19 -8.44 -8.38 1.41
C TYR A 19 -8.59 -7.53 2.67
N ALA A 20 -7.76 -6.50 2.84
CA ALA A 20 -7.94 -5.52 3.92
C ALA A 20 -9.20 -4.67 3.70
N SER A 21 -9.52 -4.30 2.46
CA SER A 21 -10.73 -3.51 2.14
C SER A 21 -12.03 -4.26 2.44
N LEU A 22 -12.00 -5.60 2.47
CA LEU A 22 -13.16 -6.43 2.85
C LEU A 22 -13.37 -6.49 4.37
N ARG A 23 -12.41 -5.99 5.17
CA ARG A 23 -12.47 -5.97 6.63
C ARG A 23 -12.76 -4.56 7.14
N LYS A 24 -13.07 -4.46 8.44
CA LYS A 24 -13.29 -3.18 9.09
C LYS A 24 -12.01 -2.33 9.05
N PHE A 25 -12.11 -1.11 8.57
CA PHE A 25 -11.01 -0.14 8.52
C PHE A 25 -11.18 0.85 9.67
N ASP A 26 -10.72 0.47 10.87
CA ASP A 26 -10.69 1.35 12.04
C ASP A 26 -9.26 1.57 12.56
N LYS A 27 -9.10 2.59 13.41
CA LYS A 27 -7.80 2.99 13.96
C LYS A 27 -7.10 1.85 14.69
N ASP A 28 -7.85 1.04 15.42
CA ASP A 28 -7.30 -0.06 16.23
C ASP A 28 -6.79 -1.20 15.33
N SER A 29 -7.48 -1.47 14.23
CA SER A 29 -7.09 -2.44 13.20
C SER A 29 -5.83 -1.99 12.46
N VAL A 30 -5.75 -0.70 12.10
CA VAL A 30 -4.59 -0.12 11.40
C VAL A 30 -3.36 -0.01 12.30
N THR A 31 -3.54 0.33 13.58
CA THR A 31 -2.44 0.43 14.55
C THR A 31 -1.98 -0.93 15.08
N GLY A 32 -2.70 -2.01 14.76
CA GLY A 32 -2.38 -3.35 15.24
C GLY A 32 -2.55 -3.52 16.74
N LEU A 33 -3.40 -2.70 17.38
CA LEU A 33 -3.63 -2.75 18.83
C LEU A 33 -4.09 -4.15 19.27
N TYR A 34 -5.02 -4.76 18.52
CA TYR A 34 -5.49 -6.13 18.72
C TYR A 34 -4.45 -7.21 18.39
N LEU A 35 -3.40 -6.87 17.64
CA LEU A 35 -2.37 -7.79 17.21
C LEU A 35 -1.23 -7.88 18.24
N SER A 36 -1.02 -6.81 19.01
CA SER A 36 -0.02 -6.76 20.09
C SER A 36 -0.30 -7.73 21.24
N THR A 37 -1.57 -8.14 21.43
CA THR A 37 -2.00 -9.10 22.47
C THR A 37 -1.85 -10.56 22.03
N LEU A 38 -1.73 -10.81 20.72
CA LEU A 38 -1.39 -12.12 20.18
C LEU A 38 0.14 -12.17 20.10
N ASN A 39 0.81 -12.97 20.93
CA ASN A 39 2.28 -13.19 20.89
C ASN A 39 2.80 -13.81 19.56
N LYS A 40 2.10 -13.60 18.44
CA LYS A 40 2.41 -14.09 17.09
C LYS A 40 2.11 -12.98 16.08
N TYR A 41 3.05 -12.75 15.17
CA TYR A 41 2.87 -11.80 14.07
C TYR A 41 1.74 -12.30 13.15
N PRO A 42 0.65 -11.55 12.97
CA PRO A 42 -0.48 -11.92 12.11
C PRO A 42 -0.13 -11.62 10.64
N TYR A 43 0.77 -12.45 10.11
CA TYR A 43 1.49 -12.29 8.84
C TYR A 43 0.71 -11.64 7.68
N PRO A 44 -0.46 -12.16 7.26
CA PRO A 44 -1.15 -11.59 6.09
C PRO A 44 -1.83 -10.26 6.40
N GLN A 45 -2.39 -10.09 7.59
CA GLN A 45 -3.32 -8.99 7.87
C GLN A 45 -2.60 -7.65 7.94
N THR A 46 -1.48 -7.59 8.67
CA THR A 46 -0.66 -6.35 8.77
C THR A 46 -0.14 -5.92 7.40
N TYR A 47 0.30 -6.88 6.59
CA TYR A 47 0.75 -6.60 5.22
C TYR A 47 -0.39 -6.07 4.34
N GLU A 48 -1.55 -6.73 4.35
CA GLU A 48 -2.75 -6.29 3.62
C GLU A 48 -3.15 -4.85 3.99
N TYR A 49 -3.24 -4.52 5.29
CA TYR A 49 -3.56 -3.17 5.75
C TYR A 49 -2.50 -2.15 5.34
N SER A 50 -1.21 -2.48 5.48
CA SER A 50 -0.13 -1.57 5.07
C SER A 50 -0.21 -1.23 3.58
N LYS A 51 -0.59 -2.21 2.74
CA LYS A 51 -0.74 -2.05 1.29
C LYS A 51 -1.99 -1.26 0.92
N LEU A 52 -3.07 -1.38 1.68
CA LEU A 52 -4.24 -0.51 1.57
C LEU A 52 -3.91 0.94 1.97
N CYS A 53 -3.24 1.15 3.10
CA CYS A 53 -2.81 2.47 3.53
C CYS A 53 -1.90 3.15 2.50
N LEU A 54 -0.95 2.41 1.90
CA LEU A 54 -0.08 2.94 0.86
C LEU A 54 -0.85 3.33 -0.42
N LEU A 55 -1.89 2.58 -0.78
CA LEU A 55 -2.77 2.93 -1.90
C LEU A 55 -3.54 4.23 -1.63
N LEU A 56 -4.19 4.33 -0.47
CA LEU A 56 -4.94 5.53 -0.05
C LEU A 56 -4.01 6.75 0.06
N PHE A 57 -2.82 6.56 0.62
CA PHE A 57 -1.78 7.57 0.68
C PHE A 57 -1.38 8.06 -0.72
N SER A 58 -1.22 7.16 -1.68
CA SER A 58 -0.87 7.52 -3.06
C SER A 58 -1.95 8.39 -3.71
N TYR A 59 -3.22 8.08 -3.47
CA TYR A 59 -4.35 8.87 -3.98
C TYR A 59 -4.42 10.24 -3.34
N GLU A 60 -4.29 10.33 -2.02
CA GLU A 60 -4.35 11.60 -1.33
C GLU A 60 -3.14 12.48 -1.67
N LEU A 61 -1.93 11.89 -1.76
CA LEU A 61 -0.74 12.61 -2.20
C LEU A 61 -0.90 13.14 -3.63
N HIS A 62 -1.45 12.33 -4.54
CA HIS A 62 -1.76 12.79 -5.90
C HIS A 62 -2.71 13.99 -5.88
N ARG A 63 -3.79 13.91 -5.10
CA ARG A 63 -4.78 14.98 -4.96
C ARG A 63 -4.17 16.26 -4.41
N GLN A 64 -3.37 16.16 -3.34
CA GLN A 64 -2.72 17.32 -2.70
C GLN A 64 -1.70 18.00 -3.62
N LEU A 65 -0.90 17.22 -4.35
CA LEU A 65 0.05 17.78 -5.31
C LEU A 65 -0.67 18.48 -6.47
N ARG A 66 -1.79 17.94 -6.95
CA ARG A 66 -2.62 18.60 -7.98
C ARG A 66 -3.21 19.93 -7.51
N LEU A 67 -3.49 20.08 -6.22
CA LEU A 67 -4.06 21.30 -5.65
C LEU A 67 -2.99 22.34 -5.28
N THR A 68 -1.77 21.91 -5.00
CA THR A 68 -0.69 22.79 -4.49
C THR A 68 0.32 23.17 -5.58
N ASP A 69 0.43 22.35 -6.63
CA ASP A 69 1.37 22.55 -7.74
C ASP A 69 0.64 22.67 -9.07
N ASP A 70 0.41 23.91 -9.49
CA ASP A 70 -0.20 24.28 -10.79
C ASP A 70 0.65 23.81 -11.97
N SER A 71 1.96 23.60 -11.79
CA SER A 71 2.85 23.14 -12.86
C SER A 71 2.69 21.64 -13.16
N HIS A 72 2.01 20.90 -12.28
CA HIS A 72 1.77 19.47 -12.39
C HIS A 72 3.04 18.67 -12.67
N HIS A 73 4.17 19.14 -12.12
CA HIS A 73 5.49 18.62 -12.47
C HIS A 73 5.75 17.26 -11.82
N VAL A 74 5.05 16.97 -10.72
CA VAL A 74 5.16 15.71 -9.98
C VAL A 74 3.89 14.88 -10.12
N THR A 75 4.04 13.64 -10.60
CA THR A 75 2.94 12.67 -10.62
C THR A 75 3.16 11.58 -9.57
N VAL A 76 2.07 10.98 -9.11
CA VAL A 76 2.09 9.88 -8.13
C VAL A 76 1.38 8.70 -8.74
N ILE A 77 2.03 7.54 -8.72
CA ILE A 77 1.55 6.31 -9.35
C ILE A 77 1.60 5.20 -8.31
N ALA A 78 0.49 4.49 -8.15
CA ALA A 78 0.45 3.22 -7.41
C ALA A 78 0.68 2.07 -8.39
N ALA A 79 1.68 1.23 -8.12
CA ALA A 79 2.02 0.09 -8.99
C ALA A 79 1.97 -1.22 -8.19
N ASP A 80 1.24 -2.20 -8.71
CA ASP A 80 1.17 -3.54 -8.16
C ASP A 80 2.02 -4.48 -9.02
N PRO A 81 3.08 -5.09 -8.47
CA PRO A 81 3.94 -6.00 -9.22
C PRO A 81 3.31 -7.37 -9.47
N GLY A 82 2.12 -7.65 -8.89
CA GLY A 82 1.48 -8.96 -8.98
C GLY A 82 2.28 -10.06 -8.27
N PHE A 83 2.25 -11.27 -8.82
CA PHE A 83 3.04 -12.39 -8.32
C PHE A 83 4.49 -12.28 -8.78
N ALA A 84 5.37 -11.86 -7.87
CA ALA A 84 6.79 -11.71 -8.13
C ALA A 84 7.60 -12.79 -7.39
N LYS A 85 8.50 -13.46 -8.12
CA LYS A 85 9.42 -14.47 -7.56
C LYS A 85 10.46 -13.78 -6.66
N THR A 86 10.10 -13.60 -5.39
CA THR A 86 10.91 -12.94 -4.36
C THR A 86 10.76 -13.70 -3.03
N ASN A 87 11.66 -13.44 -2.08
CA ASN A 87 11.61 -14.06 -0.75
C ASN A 87 10.40 -13.61 0.08
N ILE A 88 9.67 -12.57 -0.33
CA ILE A 88 8.49 -12.04 0.38
C ILE A 88 7.29 -12.97 0.21
N MET A 89 7.16 -13.66 -0.93
CA MET A 89 6.02 -14.55 -1.23
C MET A 89 6.23 -16.00 -0.76
N HIS A 90 7.26 -16.27 0.06
CA HIS A 90 7.57 -17.64 0.51
C HIS A 90 6.55 -18.19 1.53
N GLU A 91 5.73 -17.33 2.15
CA GLU A 91 4.73 -17.70 3.17
C GLU A 91 3.29 -17.39 2.75
N PHE A 92 2.91 -17.63 1.48
CA PHE A 92 1.48 -17.64 1.16
C PHE A 92 0.82 -18.89 1.74
N PRO A 93 -0.33 -18.75 2.44
CA PRO A 93 -1.19 -19.89 2.70
C PRO A 93 -1.51 -20.59 1.37
N SER A 94 -1.49 -21.93 1.37
CA SER A 94 -1.66 -22.76 0.16
C SER A 94 -2.94 -22.49 -0.63
N TYR A 95 -3.92 -21.78 -0.06
CA TYR A 95 -5.14 -21.37 -0.76
C TYR A 95 -4.95 -20.18 -1.72
N VAL A 96 -3.78 -19.53 -1.75
CA VAL A 96 -3.47 -18.42 -2.68
C VAL A 96 -2.67 -18.89 -3.90
N SER A 97 -2.16 -20.13 -3.89
CA SER A 97 -1.34 -20.70 -4.98
C SER A 97 -2.14 -21.49 -6.04
N ALA A 98 -3.41 -21.14 -6.26
CA ALA A 98 -4.27 -21.80 -7.25
C ALA A 98 -4.23 -21.10 -8.61
#